data_AF-A0A7J7H032-F1
#
_entry.id   AF-A0A7J7H032-F1
#
_cell.length_a   1.000
_cell.length_b   1.000
_cell.length_c   1.000
_cell.angle_alpha   90.00
_cell.angle_beta   90.00
_cell.angle_gamma   90.00
#
_symmetry.space_group_name_H-M   'P 1'
#
loop_
_entity.id
_entity.type
_entity.pdbx_description
1 polymer ?
#
loop_
_entity_poly.entity_id
_entity_poly.type
_entity_poly.pdbx_seq_one_letter_code
_entity_poly.pdbx_strand_id
1 'polypeptide(L)'
;MSSPSLSIRFAFVVSLSLAASYTSSSSSSSFPPFSTFLKLNPSPPNNPSTPKATPSDLLSLLGTPSQASSIDPNLAKELRSCLKFLVPFSPIPRSRPLLRGLPDSISNRKWNEENELVWWPPAPVMELARLAVDSGGDPDAIYRVLDPTIIPVPDVEKSKENRCELTRTPFGRHFINEELNSYIKFLFEIIAARGPSIGLNVSLSRFDLFHGHIFLATDSGRLGILFHAKEYPMYDKKMFPYNMGYCQIGSNVVYDDSMNFRNILWLAPLPSDSTKAWLAPGTSPDLDQTGVLVILDANPKGIIYRDLIPEYVNYARTIYEDDLGDVVADVNYLNIGGAVLNYQLFIC
;
A
#
# COMPACT_ATOMS: atom_id res chain seq x y z
N MET A 1 -21.82 41.60 29.21
CA MET A 1 -22.13 40.80 28.01
C MET A 1 -21.28 41.32 26.86
N SER A 2 -20.71 40.40 26.05
CA SER A 2 -20.03 40.56 24.73
C SER A 2 -18.78 41.46 24.67
N SER A 3 -17.58 41.06 24.21
CA SER A 3 -17.05 39.84 23.55
C SER A 3 -15.51 39.92 23.57
N PRO A 4 -14.73 38.81 23.62
CA PRO A 4 -13.31 38.85 23.29
C PRO A 4 -13.07 38.44 21.82
N SER A 5 -12.16 39.15 21.15
CA SER A 5 -11.75 38.91 19.77
C SER A 5 -10.96 37.61 19.62
N LEU A 6 -11.43 36.73 18.73
CA LEU A 6 -10.71 35.53 18.31
C LEU A 6 -9.52 35.89 17.43
N SER A 7 -8.31 35.67 17.94
CA SER A 7 -7.08 35.63 17.15
C SER A 7 -7.02 34.28 16.43
N ILE A 8 -7.46 34.23 15.18
CA ILE A 8 -7.27 33.08 14.30
C ILE A 8 -5.79 33.05 13.87
N ARG A 9 -5.00 32.14 14.44
CA ARG A 9 -3.67 31.80 13.96
C ARG A 9 -3.79 30.56 13.09
N PHE A 10 -3.59 30.70 11.79
CA PHE A 10 -3.47 29.57 10.88
C PHE A 10 -2.16 28.84 11.16
N ALA A 11 -2.24 27.56 11.49
CA ALA A 11 -1.11 26.64 11.48
C ALA A 11 -1.23 25.78 10.22
N PHE A 12 -0.25 25.87 9.33
CA PHE A 12 -0.12 24.93 8.23
C PHE A 12 0.32 23.57 8.80
N VAL A 13 -0.56 22.57 8.68
CA VAL A 13 -0.25 21.17 8.97
C VAL A 13 0.14 20.53 7.64
N VAL A 14 1.40 20.12 7.52
CA VAL A 14 1.84 19.27 6.41
C VAL A 14 1.60 17.83 6.85
N SER A 15 0.39 17.34 6.62
CA SER A 15 0.18 15.90 6.39
C SER A 15 0.75 15.65 5.01
N LEU A 16 1.72 14.76 4.88
CA LEU A 16 2.34 14.45 3.59
C LEU A 16 1.44 13.49 2.78
N SER A 17 0.19 13.89 2.58
CA SER A 17 -0.76 13.35 1.61
C SER A 17 -0.96 14.47 0.58
N LEU A 18 -0.08 14.55 -0.41
CA LEU A 18 -0.15 15.58 -1.45
C LEU A 18 -1.18 15.18 -2.50
N ALA A 19 -2.47 15.23 -2.17
CA ALA A 19 -3.53 15.16 -3.17
C ALA A 19 -3.59 16.50 -3.93
N ALA A 20 -2.85 16.61 -5.04
CA ALA A 20 -2.94 17.74 -5.96
C ALA A 20 -4.22 17.63 -6.81
N SER A 21 -5.33 18.18 -6.32
CA SER A 21 -6.55 18.33 -7.14
C SER A 21 -6.37 19.48 -8.13
N TYR A 22 -5.98 19.17 -9.37
CA TYR A 22 -6.03 20.12 -10.49
C TYR A 22 -7.48 20.26 -10.96
N THR A 23 -8.14 21.37 -10.61
CA THR A 23 -9.36 21.83 -11.28
C THR A 23 -8.99 22.87 -12.32
N SER A 24 -9.07 22.46 -13.58
CA SER A 24 -8.88 23.31 -14.75
C SER A 24 -9.96 24.38 -14.82
N SER A 25 -9.61 25.63 -14.51
CA SER A 25 -10.38 26.79 -14.96
C SER A 25 -9.43 27.88 -15.46
N SER A 26 -9.44 28.03 -16.77
CA SER A 26 -8.72 29.01 -17.58
C SER A 26 -9.22 30.42 -17.30
N SER A 27 -8.36 31.34 -16.85
CA SER A 27 -8.44 32.75 -17.23
C SER A 27 -7.07 33.44 -17.11
N SER A 28 -6.65 34.04 -18.22
CA SER A 28 -5.46 34.86 -18.41
C SER A 28 -5.45 36.14 -17.56
N SER A 29 -4.29 36.49 -16.99
CA SER A 29 -3.81 37.88 -16.97
C SER A 29 -2.32 37.96 -16.62
N SER A 30 -1.72 39.08 -17.00
CA SER A 30 -0.33 39.19 -17.44
C SER A 30 0.50 40.15 -16.56
N PHE A 31 1.83 39.97 -16.58
CA PHE A 31 2.94 40.92 -16.28
C PHE A 31 3.48 41.06 -14.83
N PRO A 32 4.74 41.52 -14.62
CA PRO A 32 6.03 41.02 -15.15
C PRO A 32 7.13 41.00 -14.03
N PRO A 33 8.47 41.12 -14.26
CA PRO A 33 9.44 40.17 -13.72
C PRO A 33 10.38 40.75 -12.64
N PHE A 34 10.82 39.93 -11.68
CA PHE A 34 12.01 40.23 -10.89
C PHE A 34 13.07 39.15 -11.10
N SER A 35 14.15 39.58 -11.75
CA SER A 35 15.39 38.85 -11.96
C SER A 35 16.21 38.81 -10.68
N THR A 36 16.61 37.61 -10.25
CA THR A 36 17.81 37.42 -9.44
C THR A 36 18.54 36.15 -9.86
N PHE A 37 19.81 36.38 -10.19
CA PHE A 37 20.86 35.47 -10.62
C PHE A 37 20.92 34.13 -9.87
N LEU A 38 20.85 33.03 -10.62
CA LEU A 38 21.47 31.76 -10.26
C LEU A 38 22.45 31.36 -11.36
N LYS A 39 23.72 31.22 -10.99
CA LYS A 39 24.79 30.71 -11.85
C LYS A 39 24.44 29.27 -12.25
N LEU A 40 24.17 29.05 -13.53
CA LEU A 40 24.11 27.73 -14.15
C LEU A 40 25.54 27.16 -14.21
N ASN A 41 25.80 26.10 -13.45
CA ASN A 41 26.93 25.22 -13.73
C ASN A 41 26.59 24.38 -14.97
N PRO A 42 27.55 24.16 -15.90
CA PRO A 42 27.30 23.34 -17.08
C PRO A 42 27.10 21.88 -16.69
N SER A 43 26.03 21.28 -17.21
CA SER A 43 25.70 19.86 -17.06
C SER A 43 26.83 18.97 -17.62
N PRO A 44 27.21 17.87 -16.95
CA PRO A 44 28.12 16.89 -17.51
C PRO A 44 27.47 16.15 -18.70
N PRO A 45 28.26 15.55 -19.61
CA PRO A 45 27.76 14.97 -20.85
C PRO A 45 26.81 13.79 -20.57
N ASN A 46 25.73 13.72 -21.34
CA ASN A 46 24.74 12.64 -21.34
C ASN A 46 25.43 11.29 -21.59
N ASN A 47 25.67 10.53 -20.52
CA ASN A 47 25.79 9.09 -20.63
C ASN A 47 24.46 8.54 -21.18
N PRO A 48 24.46 7.49 -22.02
CA PRO A 48 23.22 6.85 -22.44
C PRO A 48 22.48 6.45 -21.16
N SER A 49 21.32 7.07 -20.94
CA SER A 49 20.54 6.88 -19.72
C SER A 49 20.18 5.41 -19.62
N THR A 50 20.67 4.74 -18.57
CA THR A 50 20.18 3.42 -18.19
C THR A 50 18.64 3.48 -18.11
N PRO A 51 17.92 2.53 -18.73
CA PRO A 51 16.46 2.51 -18.66
C PRO A 51 16.00 2.58 -17.21
N LYS A 52 15.11 3.53 -16.91
CA LYS A 52 14.57 3.74 -15.57
C LYS A 52 13.33 2.86 -15.41
N ALA A 53 13.23 2.10 -14.32
CA ALA A 53 12.00 1.37 -14.01
C ALA A 53 10.84 2.35 -13.76
N THR A 54 9.65 1.96 -14.21
CA THR A 54 8.40 2.66 -13.91
C THR A 54 7.52 1.81 -12.98
N PRO A 55 6.56 2.43 -12.27
CA PRO A 55 5.54 1.68 -11.53
C PRO A 55 4.75 0.71 -12.42
N SER A 56 4.50 1.09 -13.68
CA SER A 56 3.83 0.22 -14.66
C SER A 56 4.66 -1.02 -15.01
N ASP A 57 5.99 -0.91 -15.09
CA ASP A 57 6.87 -2.08 -15.24
C ASP A 57 6.76 -3.03 -14.04
N LEU A 58 6.72 -2.50 -12.82
CA LEU A 58 6.55 -3.29 -11.60
C LEU A 58 5.21 -4.05 -11.62
N LEU A 59 4.11 -3.38 -11.97
CA LEU A 59 2.78 -3.99 -12.04
C LEU A 59 2.69 -5.02 -13.18
N SER A 60 3.25 -4.71 -14.35
CA SER A 60 3.30 -5.63 -15.50
C SER A 60 4.11 -6.89 -15.19
N LEU A 61 5.19 -6.76 -14.41
CA LEU A 61 6.03 -7.89 -13.97
C LEU A 61 5.27 -8.86 -13.05
N LEU A 62 4.33 -8.34 -12.27
CA LEU A 62 3.47 -9.09 -11.36
C LEU A 62 2.12 -9.51 -11.99
N GLY A 63 1.89 -9.12 -13.25
CA GLY A 63 0.71 -9.45 -14.03
C GLY A 63 0.85 -10.76 -14.81
N THR A 64 0.19 -10.81 -15.97
CA THR A 64 0.23 -11.97 -16.88
C THR A 64 1.63 -12.19 -17.47
N PRO A 65 1.97 -13.41 -17.93
CA PRO A 65 3.21 -13.68 -18.65
C PRO A 65 3.40 -12.78 -19.89
N SER A 66 2.31 -12.39 -20.55
CA SER A 66 2.36 -11.45 -21.68
C SER A 66 2.77 -10.04 -21.24
N GLN A 67 2.26 -9.56 -20.09
CA GLN A 67 2.68 -8.28 -19.51
C GLN A 67 4.11 -8.35 -18.99
N ALA A 68 4.50 -9.44 -18.34
CA ALA A 68 5.85 -9.58 -17.81
C ALA A 68 6.92 -9.71 -18.91
N SER A 69 6.56 -10.23 -20.09
CA SER A 69 7.46 -10.40 -21.23
C SER A 69 7.61 -9.15 -22.12
N SER A 70 6.78 -8.13 -21.93
CA SER A 70 6.93 -6.83 -22.62
C SER A 70 8.03 -5.96 -22.02
N ILE A 71 8.48 -6.27 -20.80
CA ILE A 71 9.50 -5.53 -20.05
C ILE A 71 10.90 -5.93 -20.53
N ASP A 72 11.82 -4.96 -20.59
CA ASP A 72 13.24 -5.25 -20.85
C ASP A 72 13.78 -6.34 -19.90
N PRO A 73 14.45 -7.40 -20.39
CA PRO A 73 14.89 -8.51 -19.55
C PRO A 73 15.86 -8.14 -18.42
N ASN A 74 16.71 -7.12 -18.62
CA ASN A 74 17.63 -6.66 -17.57
C ASN A 74 16.85 -5.88 -16.51
N LEU A 75 15.94 -5.02 -16.94
CA LEU A 75 15.04 -4.30 -16.05
C LEU A 75 14.18 -5.24 -15.21
N ALA A 76 13.57 -6.24 -15.85
CA ALA A 76 12.78 -7.27 -15.19
C ALA A 76 13.61 -8.06 -14.18
N LYS A 77 14.88 -8.39 -14.50
CA LYS A 77 15.78 -9.08 -13.58
C LYS A 77 16.12 -8.22 -12.36
N GLU A 78 16.43 -6.94 -12.54
CA GLU A 78 16.68 -6.02 -11.43
C GLU A 78 15.45 -5.87 -10.55
N LEU A 79 14.27 -5.66 -11.14
CA LEU A 79 13.00 -5.55 -10.40
C LEU A 79 12.72 -6.83 -9.60
N ARG A 80 12.83 -8.02 -10.22
CA ARG A 80 12.66 -9.32 -9.54
C ARG A 80 13.60 -9.48 -8.34
N SER A 81 14.81 -8.93 -8.40
CA SER A 81 15.76 -9.00 -7.28
C SER A 81 15.32 -8.20 -6.05
N CYS A 82 14.43 -7.22 -6.24
CA CYS A 82 13.83 -6.42 -5.19
C CYS A 82 12.48 -6.97 -4.67
N LEU A 83 11.98 -8.09 -5.20
CA LEU A 83 10.69 -8.66 -4.77
C LEU A 83 10.90 -9.73 -3.69
N LYS A 84 10.29 -9.54 -2.53
CA LYS A 84 10.28 -10.54 -1.44
C LYS A 84 8.85 -10.97 -1.14
N PHE A 85 8.50 -12.17 -1.60
CA PHE A 85 7.14 -12.70 -1.50
C PHE A 85 6.82 -13.21 -0.08
N LEU A 86 5.75 -12.68 0.52
CA LEU A 86 5.19 -13.18 1.79
C LEU A 86 4.32 -14.44 1.57
N VAL A 87 3.76 -14.55 0.37
CA VAL A 87 3.11 -15.74 -0.18
C VAL A 87 3.77 -16.03 -1.52
N PRO A 88 4.19 -17.29 -1.81
CA PRO A 88 4.86 -17.61 -3.07
C PRO A 88 4.06 -17.11 -4.28
N PHE A 89 4.73 -16.48 -5.25
CA PHE A 89 4.04 -15.88 -6.40
C PHE A 89 3.21 -16.87 -7.21
N SER A 90 3.69 -18.11 -7.34
CA SER A 90 3.00 -19.17 -8.06
C SER A 90 2.58 -20.28 -7.09
N PRO A 91 1.31 -20.72 -7.11
CA PRO A 91 0.90 -21.91 -6.37
C PRO A 91 1.72 -23.11 -6.83
N ILE A 92 2.23 -23.89 -5.86
CA ILE A 92 2.93 -25.14 -6.17
C ILE A 92 1.87 -26.14 -6.67
N PRO A 93 2.00 -26.73 -7.87
CA PRO A 93 1.06 -27.72 -8.37
C PRO A 93 0.94 -28.86 -7.37
N ARG A 94 -0.28 -29.15 -6.89
CA ARG A 94 -0.53 -30.31 -6.02
C ARG A 94 -0.14 -31.57 -6.77
N SER A 95 0.99 -32.17 -6.41
CA SER A 95 1.34 -33.51 -6.88
C SER A 95 0.41 -34.54 -6.23
N ARG A 96 -0.73 -34.81 -6.88
CA ARG A 96 -1.73 -35.87 -6.61
C ARG A 96 -2.44 -35.81 -5.24
N PRO A 97 -3.68 -36.34 -5.12
CA PRO A 97 -4.34 -36.45 -3.83
C PRO A 97 -3.57 -37.48 -2.99
N LEU A 98 -2.85 -37.01 -1.97
CA LEU A 98 -2.20 -37.89 -1.01
C LEU A 98 -3.27 -38.70 -0.29
N LEU A 99 -3.25 -40.01 -0.56
CA LEU A 99 -3.84 -41.03 0.29
C LEU A 99 -3.48 -40.70 1.75
N ARG A 100 -4.52 -40.71 2.58
CA ARG A 100 -4.54 -40.49 4.02
C ARG A 100 -3.37 -41.20 4.72
N GLY A 101 -2.29 -40.48 4.94
CA GLY A 101 -1.11 -40.89 5.70
C GLY A 101 -0.50 -39.63 6.31
N LEU A 102 -0.37 -39.62 7.64
CA LEU A 102 0.04 -38.47 8.46
C LEU A 102 1.25 -37.71 7.88
N PRO A 103 1.19 -36.37 7.90
CA PRO A 103 2.40 -35.57 8.08
C PRO A 103 2.30 -34.62 9.29
N ASP A 104 3.48 -34.45 9.90
CA ASP A 104 3.82 -33.63 11.05
C ASP A 104 3.44 -32.15 10.92
N SER A 105 3.14 -31.57 12.09
CA SER A 105 2.88 -30.16 12.39
C SER A 105 1.56 -29.54 11.90
N ILE A 106 0.72 -29.18 12.87
CA ILE A 106 -0.50 -28.38 12.74
C ILE A 106 -0.21 -26.97 12.15
N SER A 107 1.01 -26.43 12.31
CA SER A 107 1.37 -25.09 11.81
C SER A 107 1.42 -25.00 10.28
N ASN A 108 1.81 -26.09 9.60
CA ASN A 108 1.97 -26.10 8.15
C ASN A 108 0.64 -26.14 7.40
N ARG A 109 -0.45 -26.63 8.03
CA ARG A 109 -1.78 -26.62 7.41
C ARG A 109 -2.35 -25.22 7.32
N LYS A 110 -2.22 -24.44 8.40
CA LYS A 110 -2.64 -23.03 8.44
C LYS A 110 -1.89 -22.20 7.39
N TRP A 111 -0.58 -22.44 7.22
CA TRP A 111 0.23 -21.71 6.24
C TRP A 111 -0.26 -21.88 4.79
N ASN A 112 -0.65 -23.08 4.41
CA ASN A 112 -1.18 -23.37 3.08
C ASN A 112 -2.59 -22.77 2.90
N GLU A 113 -3.46 -22.85 3.90
CA GLU A 113 -4.79 -22.22 3.85
C GLU A 113 -4.68 -20.70 3.67
N GLU A 114 -3.77 -20.05 4.40
CA GLU A 114 -3.48 -18.62 4.27
C GLU A 114 -2.90 -18.25 2.88
N ASN A 115 -2.07 -19.12 2.28
CA ASN A 115 -1.59 -18.90 0.91
C ASN A 115 -2.74 -18.94 -0.10
N GLU A 116 -3.65 -19.92 0.05
CA GLU A 116 -4.82 -20.07 -0.82
C GLU A 116 -5.73 -18.85 -0.73
N LEU A 117 -5.88 -18.22 0.45
CA LEU A 117 -6.63 -16.96 0.58
C LEU A 117 -5.97 -15.77 -0.12
N VAL A 118 -4.65 -15.76 -0.29
CA VAL A 118 -3.98 -14.72 -1.07
C VAL A 118 -4.08 -15.00 -2.57
N TRP A 119 -3.85 -16.25 -3.00
CA TRP A 119 -3.98 -16.62 -4.41
C TRP A 119 -5.42 -16.54 -4.92
N TRP A 120 -6.36 -17.01 -4.11
CA TRP A 120 -7.77 -17.17 -4.42
C TRP A 120 -8.62 -16.60 -3.28
N PRO A 121 -8.69 -15.26 -3.17
CA PRO A 121 -9.45 -14.61 -2.12
C PRO A 121 -10.94 -14.91 -2.25
N PRO A 122 -11.72 -14.70 -1.18
CA PRO A 122 -13.16 -14.95 -1.18
C PRO A 122 -13.92 -14.21 -2.28
N ALA A 123 -15.07 -14.74 -2.67
CA ALA A 123 -15.90 -14.20 -3.76
C ALA A 123 -16.19 -12.69 -3.62
N PRO A 124 -16.46 -12.11 -2.43
CA PRO A 124 -16.64 -10.66 -2.30
C PRO A 124 -15.42 -9.82 -2.68
N VAL A 125 -14.20 -10.33 -2.45
CA VAL A 125 -12.95 -9.64 -2.83
C VAL A 125 -12.77 -9.70 -4.35
N MET A 126 -13.05 -10.86 -4.93
CA MET A 126 -13.06 -11.05 -6.37
C MET A 126 -14.09 -10.16 -7.06
N GLU A 127 -15.28 -9.97 -6.47
CA GLU A 127 -16.29 -9.03 -6.99
C GLU A 127 -15.81 -7.59 -6.94
N LEU A 128 -15.14 -7.20 -5.87
CA LEU A 128 -14.57 -5.86 -5.74
C LEU A 128 -13.52 -5.60 -6.82
N ALA A 129 -12.64 -6.58 -7.08
CA ALA A 129 -11.63 -6.50 -8.12
C ALA A 129 -12.26 -6.42 -9.52
N ARG A 130 -13.32 -7.19 -9.78
CA ARG A 130 -14.08 -7.12 -11.03
C ARG A 130 -14.76 -5.77 -11.21
N LEU A 131 -15.40 -5.25 -10.15
CA LEU A 131 -16.06 -3.94 -10.16
C LEU A 131 -15.07 -2.80 -10.45
N ALA A 132 -13.87 -2.88 -9.88
CA ALA A 132 -12.77 -1.96 -10.17
C ALA A 132 -12.44 -1.90 -11.67
N VAL A 133 -12.38 -3.05 -12.34
CA VAL A 133 -12.09 -3.15 -13.78
C VAL A 133 -13.28 -2.71 -14.64
N ASP A 134 -14.46 -3.26 -14.37
CA ASP A 134 -15.69 -2.98 -15.12
C ASP A 134 -16.09 -1.50 -15.10
N SER A 135 -15.73 -0.80 -14.04
CA SER A 135 -16.00 0.63 -13.88
C SER A 135 -14.99 1.53 -14.62
N GLY A 136 -14.00 0.94 -15.30
CA GLY A 136 -12.95 1.69 -15.99
C GLY A 136 -12.00 2.41 -15.04
N GLY A 137 -11.88 1.94 -13.80
CA GLY A 137 -11.08 2.60 -12.77
C GLY A 137 -11.80 3.72 -12.02
N ASP A 138 -13.13 3.83 -12.08
CA ASP A 138 -13.90 4.83 -11.32
C ASP A 138 -13.84 4.54 -9.80
N PRO A 139 -13.17 5.39 -8.98
CA PRO A 139 -13.11 5.20 -7.53
C PRO A 139 -14.49 5.20 -6.87
N ASP A 140 -15.49 5.90 -7.44
CA ASP A 140 -16.84 5.93 -6.89
C ASP A 140 -17.51 4.55 -6.92
N ALA A 141 -17.07 3.64 -7.80
CA ALA A 141 -17.56 2.27 -7.81
C ALA A 141 -17.23 1.54 -6.50
N ILE A 142 -16.06 1.80 -5.94
CA ILE A 142 -15.65 1.24 -4.65
C ILE A 142 -16.36 1.95 -3.49
N TYR A 143 -16.55 3.27 -3.56
CA TYR A 143 -17.33 3.98 -2.54
C TYR A 143 -18.78 3.51 -2.44
N ARG A 144 -19.40 3.10 -3.55
CA ARG A 144 -20.77 2.56 -3.60
C ARG A 144 -20.94 1.23 -2.86
N VAL A 145 -19.86 0.49 -2.56
CA VAL A 145 -19.91 -0.77 -1.80
C VAL A 145 -19.62 -0.60 -0.30
N LEU A 146 -19.38 0.64 0.15
CA LEU A 146 -19.25 0.97 1.57
C LEU A 146 -20.62 1.12 2.23
N ASP A 147 -20.70 0.68 3.47
CA ASP A 147 -21.84 0.97 4.34
C ASP A 147 -21.86 2.49 4.61
N PRO A 148 -22.99 3.19 4.41
CA PRO A 148 -23.07 4.62 4.64
C PRO A 148 -22.91 5.01 6.12
N THR A 149 -22.96 4.04 7.04
CA THR A 149 -22.79 4.24 8.48
C THR A 149 -21.41 4.82 8.79
N ILE A 150 -21.41 6.02 9.35
CA ILE A 150 -20.20 6.71 9.79
C ILE A 150 -19.75 6.13 11.13
N ILE A 151 -18.49 5.69 11.19
CA ILE A 151 -17.87 5.12 12.38
C ILE A 151 -16.79 6.11 12.86
N PRO A 152 -16.99 6.80 14.00
CA PRO A 152 -15.96 7.69 14.54
C PRO A 152 -14.67 6.94 14.85
N VAL A 153 -13.52 7.51 14.49
CA VAL A 153 -12.22 6.96 14.88
C VAL A 153 -11.95 7.40 16.33
N PRO A 154 -11.82 6.45 17.28
CA PRO A 154 -11.56 6.78 18.67
C PRO A 154 -10.13 7.31 18.86
N ASP A 155 -9.79 7.76 20.07
CA ASP A 155 -8.40 8.04 20.39
C ASP A 155 -7.63 6.72 20.52
N VAL A 156 -6.71 6.47 19.60
CA VAL A 156 -5.88 5.26 19.56
C VAL A 156 -4.55 5.54 20.23
N GLU A 157 -4.18 4.72 21.21
CA GLU A 157 -2.88 4.79 21.90
C GLU A 157 -2.48 6.22 22.33
N LYS A 158 -3.47 7.00 22.81
CA LYS A 158 -3.32 8.41 23.24
C LYS A 158 -2.75 9.34 22.15
N SER A 159 -3.01 9.02 20.89
CA SER A 159 -2.62 9.83 19.73
C SER A 159 -3.08 11.29 19.85
N LYS A 160 -4.27 11.54 20.40
CA LYS A 160 -4.83 12.89 20.53
C LYS A 160 -4.08 13.77 21.53
N GLU A 161 -3.47 13.20 22.57
CA GLU A 161 -2.61 13.97 23.50
C GLU A 161 -1.44 14.64 22.75
N ASN A 162 -0.98 14.01 21.67
CA ASN A 162 0.10 14.51 20.83
C ASN A 162 -0.38 15.36 19.66
N ARG A 163 -1.70 15.51 19.46
CA ARG A 163 -2.33 16.10 18.25
C ARG A 163 -2.09 15.29 16.97
N CYS A 164 -1.96 13.97 17.10
CA CYS A 164 -1.82 13.08 15.96
C CYS A 164 -3.20 12.71 15.40
N GLU A 165 -3.34 12.81 14.08
CA GLU A 165 -4.49 12.34 13.31
C GLU A 165 -4.00 11.17 12.44
N LEU A 166 -4.39 9.94 12.80
CA LEU A 166 -3.89 8.72 12.14
C LEU A 166 -4.59 8.42 10.82
N THR A 167 -5.78 8.98 10.62
CA THR A 167 -6.66 8.70 9.49
C THR A 167 -6.95 10.00 8.74
N ARG A 168 -7.16 9.91 7.42
CA ARG A 168 -7.51 11.06 6.57
C ARG A 168 -8.72 11.84 7.04
N THR A 169 -9.71 11.15 7.62
CA THR A 169 -10.92 11.73 8.20
C THR A 169 -11.08 11.27 9.65
N PRO A 170 -11.76 12.04 10.52
CA PRO A 170 -11.99 11.66 11.92
C PRO A 170 -12.99 10.50 12.10
N PHE A 171 -13.44 9.91 11.00
CA PHE A 171 -14.33 8.78 10.92
C PHE A 171 -13.93 7.89 9.74
N GLY A 172 -14.36 6.64 9.75
CA GLY A 172 -14.28 5.75 8.61
C GLY A 172 -15.59 5.03 8.38
N ARG A 173 -15.59 4.12 7.41
CA ARG A 173 -16.69 3.22 7.08
C ARG A 173 -16.18 1.79 6.99
N HIS A 174 -17.11 0.86 6.88
CA HIS A 174 -16.85 -0.54 6.51
C HIS A 174 -17.42 -0.82 5.13
N PHE A 175 -16.94 -1.88 4.49
CA PHE A 175 -17.69 -2.44 3.37
C PHE A 175 -19.02 -3.02 3.86
N ILE A 176 -20.07 -2.98 3.03
CA ILE A 176 -21.36 -3.64 3.33
C ILE A 176 -21.15 -5.14 3.58
N ASN A 177 -20.16 -5.74 2.90
CA ASN A 177 -19.84 -7.16 3.03
C ASN A 177 -18.82 -7.41 4.16
N GLU A 178 -19.22 -8.15 5.20
CA GLU A 178 -18.37 -8.46 6.36
C GLU A 178 -17.17 -9.37 6.03
N GLU A 179 -17.30 -10.26 5.05
CA GLU A 179 -16.22 -11.15 4.62
C GLU A 179 -15.09 -10.36 3.95
N LEU A 180 -15.44 -9.34 3.15
CA LEU A 180 -14.47 -8.39 2.57
C LEU A 180 -13.74 -7.61 3.68
N ASN A 181 -14.46 -7.08 4.68
CA ASN A 181 -13.81 -6.43 5.82
C ASN A 181 -12.86 -7.39 6.57
N SER A 182 -13.27 -8.65 6.75
CA SER A 182 -12.46 -9.68 7.40
C SER A 182 -11.21 -10.03 6.59
N TYR A 183 -11.32 -10.06 5.26
CA TYR A 183 -10.19 -10.31 4.38
C TYR A 183 -9.13 -9.20 4.47
N ILE A 184 -9.54 -7.93 4.52
CA ILE A 184 -8.58 -6.84 4.65
C ILE A 184 -7.86 -6.90 6.00
N LYS A 185 -8.56 -7.22 7.10
CA LYS A 185 -7.93 -7.47 8.40
C LYS A 185 -6.92 -8.62 8.32
N PHE A 186 -7.29 -9.71 7.65
CA PHE A 186 -6.41 -10.84 7.39
C PHE A 186 -5.11 -10.41 6.68
N LEU A 187 -5.15 -9.48 5.72
CA LEU A 187 -3.95 -8.96 5.06
C LEU A 187 -3.00 -8.26 6.05
N PHE A 188 -3.50 -7.42 6.96
CA PHE A 188 -2.66 -6.82 8.00
C PHE A 188 -2.03 -7.89 8.91
N GLU A 189 -2.82 -8.87 9.33
CA GLU A 189 -2.39 -9.92 10.25
C GLU A 189 -1.35 -10.86 9.62
N ILE A 190 -1.52 -11.25 8.35
CA ILE A 190 -0.56 -12.11 7.65
C ILE A 190 0.75 -11.37 7.37
N ILE A 191 0.71 -10.07 7.05
CA ILE A 191 1.93 -9.25 6.91
C ILE A 191 2.67 -9.21 8.24
N ALA A 192 1.98 -8.95 9.35
CA ALA A 192 2.59 -8.94 10.68
C ALA A 192 3.16 -10.29 11.09
N ALA A 193 2.44 -11.38 10.81
CA ALA A 193 2.87 -12.73 11.16
C ALA A 193 4.07 -13.22 10.34
N ARG A 194 4.15 -12.84 9.05
CA ARG A 194 5.15 -13.39 8.11
C ARG A 194 6.32 -12.47 7.82
N GLY A 195 6.18 -11.16 8.02
CA GLY A 195 7.24 -10.17 7.88
C GLY A 195 8.57 -10.59 8.51
N PRO A 196 8.60 -11.13 9.76
CA PRO A 196 9.84 -11.51 10.41
C PRO A 196 10.67 -12.54 9.62
N SER A 197 10.04 -13.41 8.83
CA SER A 197 10.73 -14.43 8.02
C SER A 197 11.62 -13.84 6.90
N ILE A 198 11.37 -12.59 6.53
CA ILE A 198 12.14 -11.86 5.51
C ILE A 198 12.84 -10.60 6.07
N GLY A 199 12.93 -10.50 7.40
CA GLY A 199 13.62 -9.40 8.08
C GLY A 199 12.77 -8.15 8.32
N LEU A 200 11.46 -8.21 8.10
CA LEU A 200 10.53 -7.13 8.44
C LEU A 200 9.85 -7.44 9.77
N ASN A 201 10.39 -6.93 10.89
CA ASN A 201 9.67 -7.00 12.16
C ASN A 201 8.76 -5.77 12.31
N VAL A 202 7.47 -6.02 12.38
CA VAL A 202 6.42 -5.00 12.51
C VAL A 202 5.58 -5.25 13.74
N SER A 203 5.03 -4.16 14.25
CA SER A 203 3.97 -4.15 15.24
C SER A 203 2.72 -3.55 14.60
N LEU A 204 1.53 -4.02 14.99
CA LEU A 204 0.27 -3.35 14.62
C LEU A 204 0.01 -2.26 15.67
N SER A 205 0.51 -1.06 15.43
CA SER A 205 0.41 0.07 16.36
C SER A 205 0.20 1.37 15.60
N ARG A 206 -0.12 2.46 16.30
CA ARG A 206 -0.23 3.78 15.65
C ARG A 206 1.06 4.29 14.98
N PHE A 207 2.19 3.61 15.17
CA PHE A 207 3.48 3.97 14.56
C PHE A 207 3.91 3.05 13.41
N ASP A 208 3.28 1.88 13.28
CA ASP A 208 3.78 0.77 12.48
C ASP A 208 2.61 -0.08 11.97
N LEU A 209 2.61 -0.37 10.67
CA LEU A 209 1.64 -1.21 9.96
C LEU A 209 0.19 -1.05 10.44
N PHE A 210 -0.32 0.18 10.40
CA PHE A 210 -1.72 0.47 10.74
C PHE A 210 -2.54 0.93 9.55
N HIS A 211 -1.93 1.21 8.40
CA HIS A 211 -2.67 1.66 7.23
C HIS A 211 -2.09 1.14 5.91
N GLY A 212 -2.91 1.29 4.87
CA GLY A 212 -2.52 1.18 3.48
C GLY A 212 -3.50 1.95 2.59
N HIS A 213 -3.17 2.01 1.31
CA HIS A 213 -3.91 2.80 0.32
C HIS A 213 -4.47 1.86 -0.74
N ILE A 214 -5.79 1.88 -0.91
CA ILE A 214 -6.48 1.16 -1.98
C ILE A 214 -6.30 1.97 -3.27
N PHE A 215 -5.83 1.34 -4.33
CA PHE A 215 -5.64 1.98 -5.63
C PHE A 215 -6.15 1.10 -6.79
N LEU A 216 -6.47 1.75 -7.91
CA LEU A 216 -6.89 1.12 -9.15
C LEU A 216 -5.80 1.33 -10.20
N ALA A 217 -5.09 0.27 -10.55
CA ALA A 217 -4.09 0.31 -11.61
C ALA A 217 -4.78 0.23 -12.97
N THR A 218 -5.20 1.38 -13.51
CA THR A 218 -5.96 1.52 -14.76
C THR A 218 -5.29 0.85 -15.96
N ASP A 219 -3.97 0.95 -16.09
CA ASP A 219 -3.21 0.32 -17.18
C ASP A 219 -3.18 -1.22 -17.11
N SER A 220 -3.17 -1.77 -15.89
CA SER A 220 -3.08 -3.23 -15.68
C SER A 220 -4.44 -3.88 -15.36
N GLY A 221 -5.49 -3.08 -15.16
CA GLY A 221 -6.82 -3.54 -14.79
C GLY A 221 -6.84 -4.26 -13.44
N ARG A 222 -6.19 -3.70 -12.42
CA ARG A 222 -5.98 -4.42 -11.15
C ARG A 222 -6.27 -3.57 -9.92
N LEU A 223 -7.03 -4.14 -9.00
CA LEU A 223 -7.23 -3.61 -7.65
C LEU A 223 -5.99 -3.94 -6.81
N GLY A 224 -5.43 -2.93 -6.14
CA GLY A 224 -4.28 -3.09 -5.27
C GLY A 224 -4.44 -2.40 -3.93
N ILE A 225 -3.61 -2.82 -2.97
CA ILE A 225 -3.40 -2.12 -1.70
C ILE A 225 -1.91 -1.98 -1.47
N LEU A 226 -1.45 -0.74 -1.28
CA LEU A 226 -0.10 -0.44 -0.85
C LEU A 226 -0.11 -0.19 0.66
N PHE A 227 0.48 -1.10 1.44
CA PHE A 227 0.63 -0.95 2.88
C PHE A 227 1.97 -0.29 3.22
N HIS A 228 1.96 0.49 4.29
CA HIS A 228 3.16 1.07 4.86
C HIS A 228 3.41 0.54 6.28
N ALA A 229 4.54 -0.14 6.43
CA ALA A 229 5.10 -0.45 7.73
C ALA A 229 6.04 0.68 8.19
N LYS A 230 6.36 0.69 9.49
CA LYS A 230 7.33 1.58 10.12
C LYS A 230 7.10 3.05 9.75
N GLU A 231 5.84 3.45 9.77
CA GLU A 231 5.37 4.74 9.26
C GLU A 231 6.04 5.92 9.97
N TYR A 232 6.18 5.80 11.28
CA TYR A 232 6.74 6.85 12.12
C TYR A 232 7.98 6.37 12.84
N PRO A 233 9.17 6.29 12.21
CA PRO A 233 10.41 5.99 12.91
C PRO A 233 10.68 6.98 14.03
N MET A 234 11.19 6.49 15.15
CA MET A 234 11.60 7.29 16.29
C MET A 234 12.67 8.30 15.86
N TYR A 235 12.48 9.56 16.25
CA TYR A 235 13.50 10.59 16.02
C TYR A 235 14.80 10.20 16.73
N ASP A 236 15.89 10.14 15.96
CA ASP A 236 17.23 9.95 16.49
C ASP A 236 18.19 10.90 15.78
N LYS A 237 18.92 11.71 16.55
CA LYS A 237 19.80 12.76 16.01
C LYS A 237 20.88 12.24 15.04
N LYS A 238 21.25 10.96 15.13
CA LYS A 238 22.31 10.34 14.31
C LYS A 238 21.73 9.46 13.21
N MET A 239 20.74 8.63 13.53
CA MET A 239 20.19 7.61 12.64
C MET A 239 19.02 8.13 11.81
N PHE A 240 18.15 8.95 12.39
CA PHE A 240 16.96 9.49 11.73
C PHE A 240 16.60 10.89 12.24
N PRO A 241 17.36 11.93 11.85
CA PRO A 241 17.20 13.29 12.36
C PRO A 241 16.05 14.05 11.69
N TYR A 242 14.96 13.36 11.33
CA TYR A 242 13.81 13.92 10.64
C TYR A 242 12.61 14.01 11.57
N ASN A 243 12.02 15.20 11.65
CA ASN A 243 10.78 15.43 12.38
C ASN A 243 9.60 15.13 11.45
N MET A 244 8.81 14.11 11.76
CA MET A 244 7.64 13.67 11.00
C MET A 244 6.32 14.18 11.59
N GLY A 245 6.39 15.16 12.49
CA GLY A 245 5.23 15.80 13.09
C GLY A 245 4.66 15.06 14.30
N TYR A 246 3.40 15.35 14.61
CA TYR A 246 2.74 14.95 15.86
C TYR A 246 2.60 13.44 16.03
N CYS A 247 2.41 12.72 14.93
CA CYS A 247 2.26 11.26 14.96
C CYS A 247 3.57 10.52 15.29
N GLN A 248 4.73 11.14 15.12
CA GLN A 248 6.02 10.59 15.51
C GLN A 248 6.25 10.59 17.03
N ILE A 249 5.55 11.45 17.77
CA ILE A 249 5.82 11.66 19.20
C ILE A 249 5.53 10.38 19.98
N GLY A 250 6.55 9.92 20.71
CA GLY A 250 6.51 8.70 21.50
C GLY A 250 6.74 7.41 20.70
N SER A 251 7.10 7.49 19.42
CA SER A 251 7.41 6.31 18.62
C SER A 251 8.59 5.53 19.18
N ASN A 252 8.47 4.21 19.13
CA ASN A 252 9.51 3.23 19.44
C ASN A 252 10.05 2.51 18.19
N VAL A 253 9.61 2.92 17.00
CA VAL A 253 10.02 2.28 15.73
C VAL A 253 11.46 2.64 15.43
N VAL A 254 12.35 1.66 15.44
CA VAL A 254 13.77 1.86 15.15
C VAL A 254 13.97 2.07 13.65
N TYR A 255 14.75 3.10 13.29
CA TYR A 255 15.23 3.31 11.93
C TYR A 255 16.49 2.48 11.66
N ASP A 256 16.35 1.38 10.92
CA ASP A 256 17.43 0.47 10.55
C ASP A 256 17.21 -0.08 9.11
N ASP A 257 17.97 -1.11 8.72
CA ASP A 257 17.86 -1.70 7.38
C ASP A 257 16.50 -2.35 7.08
N SER A 258 15.68 -2.67 8.10
CA SER A 258 14.32 -3.17 7.89
C SER A 258 13.39 -2.12 7.27
N MET A 259 13.77 -0.83 7.28
CA MET A 259 13.07 0.22 6.53
C MET A 259 13.06 -0.04 5.02
N ASN A 260 13.97 -0.86 4.49
CA ASN A 260 13.95 -1.28 3.08
C ASN A 260 12.67 -2.06 2.73
N PHE A 261 12.04 -2.69 3.71
CA PHE A 261 10.95 -3.65 3.48
C PHE A 261 9.58 -3.06 3.78
N ARG A 262 9.49 -1.74 3.96
CA ARG A 262 8.27 -1.13 4.50
C ARG A 262 7.13 -0.96 3.51
N ASN A 263 7.40 -1.03 2.21
CA ASN A 263 6.37 -0.97 1.17
C ASN A 263 5.92 -2.40 0.88
N ILE A 264 4.68 -2.71 1.24
CA ILE A 264 4.11 -4.03 1.00
C ILE A 264 2.95 -3.87 0.03
N LEU A 265 3.02 -4.60 -1.08
CA LEU A 265 2.04 -4.54 -2.14
C LEU A 265 1.18 -5.81 -2.11
N TRP A 266 -0.13 -5.61 -2.01
CA TRP A 266 -1.12 -6.62 -2.35
C TRP A 266 -1.79 -6.27 -3.66
N LEU A 267 -1.97 -7.27 -4.53
CA LEU A 267 -2.74 -7.15 -5.76
C LEU A 267 -3.79 -8.25 -5.81
N ALA A 268 -5.05 -7.87 -6.04
CA ALA A 268 -6.15 -8.81 -6.24
C ALA A 268 -5.89 -9.68 -7.48
N PRO A 269 -6.43 -10.90 -7.58
CA PRO A 269 -6.54 -11.62 -8.86
C PRO A 269 -7.00 -10.74 -10.02
N LEU A 270 -6.46 -11.00 -11.22
CA LEU A 270 -6.99 -10.39 -12.44
C LEU A 270 -8.34 -11.04 -12.77
N PRO A 271 -9.40 -10.26 -13.02
CA PRO A 271 -10.68 -10.83 -13.45
C PRO A 271 -10.54 -11.43 -14.86
N SER A 272 -11.14 -12.61 -15.08
CA SER A 272 -11.16 -13.26 -16.40
C SER A 272 -12.27 -12.70 -17.31
N ASP A 273 -11.97 -12.49 -18.59
CA ASP A 273 -12.96 -12.11 -19.61
C ASP A 273 -13.98 -13.22 -19.93
N SER A 274 -13.63 -14.48 -19.60
CA SER A 274 -14.47 -15.64 -19.90
C SER A 274 -15.54 -15.84 -18.81
N THR A 275 -16.70 -15.24 -19.07
CA THR A 275 -17.99 -15.39 -18.38
C THR A 275 -18.12 -14.79 -16.98
N LYS A 276 -19.29 -14.16 -16.74
CA LYS A 276 -19.84 -13.81 -15.40
C LYS A 276 -19.99 -15.01 -14.43
N ALA A 277 -19.50 -16.17 -14.81
CA ALA A 277 -19.59 -17.41 -14.06
C ALA A 277 -18.29 -17.58 -13.27
N TRP A 278 -18.36 -17.14 -12.02
CA TRP A 278 -17.47 -17.48 -10.92
C TRP A 278 -16.93 -18.90 -11.03
N LEU A 279 -15.76 -19.07 -11.62
CA LEU A 279 -15.05 -20.34 -11.54
C LEU A 279 -14.42 -20.40 -10.16
N ALA A 280 -14.94 -21.32 -9.35
CA ALA A 280 -14.50 -21.58 -8.00
C ALA A 280 -12.96 -21.72 -7.91
N PRO A 281 -12.34 -21.48 -6.73
CA PRO A 281 -10.89 -21.48 -6.44
C PRO A 281 -10.04 -22.69 -6.87
N GLY A 282 -10.57 -23.63 -7.65
CA GLY A 282 -9.85 -24.84 -8.08
C GLY A 282 -10.09 -25.25 -9.53
N THR A 283 -10.61 -24.37 -10.39
CA THR A 283 -10.92 -24.73 -11.79
C THR A 283 -10.26 -23.87 -12.87
N SER A 284 -9.58 -22.77 -12.51
CA SER A 284 -8.74 -22.05 -13.47
C SER A 284 -7.32 -22.61 -13.44
N PRO A 285 -6.85 -23.28 -14.52
CA PRO A 285 -5.45 -23.68 -14.66
C PRO A 285 -4.53 -22.51 -14.98
N ASP A 286 -5.07 -21.29 -15.12
CA ASP A 286 -4.31 -20.11 -15.53
C ASP A 286 -3.64 -19.49 -14.30
N LEU A 287 -2.33 -19.73 -14.21
CA LEU A 287 -1.41 -19.11 -13.26
C LEU A 287 -1.44 -17.57 -13.32
N ASP A 288 -2.06 -17.03 -14.37
CA ASP A 288 -2.06 -15.64 -14.79
C ASP A 288 -3.10 -14.78 -14.02
N GLN A 289 -3.87 -15.39 -13.12
CA GLN A 289 -4.98 -14.75 -12.39
C GLN A 289 -4.85 -14.84 -10.87
N THR A 290 -3.67 -15.14 -10.32
CA THR A 290 -3.52 -15.25 -8.85
C THR A 290 -3.36 -13.91 -8.16
N GLY A 291 -3.83 -13.81 -6.92
CA GLY A 291 -3.51 -12.69 -6.06
C GLY A 291 -2.06 -12.73 -5.58
N VAL A 292 -1.51 -11.55 -5.27
CA VAL A 292 -0.09 -11.37 -4.94
C VAL A 292 0.03 -10.65 -3.61
N LEU A 293 0.96 -11.08 -2.76
CA LEU A 293 1.37 -10.35 -1.56
C LEU A 293 2.90 -10.34 -1.48
N VAL A 294 3.49 -9.17 -1.70
CA VAL A 294 4.93 -9.01 -1.92
C VAL A 294 5.46 -7.75 -1.24
N ILE A 295 6.67 -7.83 -0.69
CA ILE A 295 7.42 -6.68 -0.22
C ILE A 295 8.29 -6.14 -1.35
N LEU A 296 8.30 -4.82 -1.48
CA LEU A 296 9.11 -4.06 -2.43
C LEU A 296 10.38 -3.59 -1.71
N ASP A 297 11.49 -4.32 -1.91
CA ASP A 297 12.79 -4.05 -1.29
C ASP A 297 13.39 -2.74 -1.84
N ALA A 298 13.25 -1.70 -1.04
CA ALA A 298 13.74 -0.36 -1.25
C ALA A 298 15.20 -0.16 -0.78
N ASN A 299 16.05 -1.19 -0.87
CA ASN A 299 17.47 -1.04 -0.58
C ASN A 299 18.08 0.09 -1.43
N PRO A 300 18.90 1.00 -0.85
CA PRO A 300 19.53 2.09 -1.60
C PRO A 300 20.35 1.71 -2.83
N LYS A 301 20.76 0.43 -2.95
CA LYS A 301 21.48 -0.11 -4.11
C LYS A 301 20.56 -0.73 -5.16
N GLY A 302 19.29 -0.93 -4.82
CA GLY A 302 18.29 -1.60 -5.64
C GLY A 302 17.55 -0.64 -6.57
N ILE A 303 16.95 -1.22 -7.61
CA ILE A 303 16.24 -0.47 -8.64
C ILE A 303 14.97 0.22 -8.11
N ILE A 304 14.27 -0.39 -7.15
CA ILE A 304 13.08 0.21 -6.55
C ILE A 304 13.43 1.52 -5.86
N TYR A 305 14.51 1.57 -5.07
CA TYR A 305 14.95 2.81 -4.43
C TYR A 305 15.40 3.86 -5.44
N ARG A 306 16.17 3.45 -6.43
CA ARG A 306 16.75 4.34 -7.44
C ARG A 306 15.67 5.00 -8.31
N ASP A 307 14.67 4.20 -8.71
CA ASP A 307 13.79 4.58 -9.81
C ASP A 307 12.36 4.90 -9.36
N LEU A 308 11.85 4.22 -8.31
CA LEU A 308 10.45 4.32 -7.88
C LEU A 308 10.25 5.10 -6.58
N ILE A 309 11.32 5.51 -5.88
CA ILE A 309 11.21 6.32 -4.67
C ILE A 309 11.53 7.78 -5.00
N PRO A 310 10.60 8.72 -4.76
CA PRO A 310 10.88 10.13 -5.01
C PRO A 310 12.01 10.66 -4.12
N GLU A 311 12.83 11.55 -4.67
CA GLU A 311 14.01 12.10 -3.98
C GLU A 311 13.65 12.75 -2.64
N TYR A 312 12.48 13.41 -2.56
CA TYR A 312 12.04 14.12 -1.37
C TYR A 312 11.55 13.22 -0.23
N VAL A 313 11.36 11.91 -0.45
CA VAL A 313 11.01 10.92 0.60
C VAL A 313 11.97 9.73 0.66
N ASN A 314 13.13 9.82 -0.01
CA ASN A 314 14.10 8.73 -0.04
C ASN A 314 14.65 8.35 1.35
N TYR A 315 14.63 9.27 2.31
CA TYR A 315 15.00 9.03 3.71
C TYR A 315 14.00 8.10 4.40
N ALA A 316 12.73 8.15 4.02
CA ALA A 316 11.69 7.27 4.53
C ALA A 316 11.51 6.01 3.67
N ARG A 317 12.08 5.99 2.46
CA ARG A 317 11.96 4.87 1.50
C ARG A 317 10.50 4.59 1.11
N THR A 318 9.67 5.63 0.97
CA THR A 318 8.24 5.50 0.63
C THR A 318 8.03 5.44 -0.88
N ILE A 319 7.23 4.49 -1.33
CA ILE A 319 6.57 4.55 -2.66
C ILE A 319 5.20 5.17 -2.42
N TYR A 320 4.76 6.08 -3.28
CA TYR A 320 3.40 6.60 -3.18
C TYR A 320 2.42 5.76 -3.99
N GLU A 321 1.20 5.68 -3.49
CA GLU A 321 0.10 4.96 -4.09
C GLU A 321 -0.36 5.56 -5.43
N ASP A 322 -0.22 6.87 -5.62
CA ASP A 322 -0.59 7.60 -6.84
C ASP A 322 0.36 7.29 -8.01
N ASP A 323 1.59 6.85 -7.72
CA ASP A 323 2.51 6.29 -8.71
C ASP A 323 2.00 4.95 -9.27
N LEU A 324 1.19 4.19 -8.52
CA LEU A 324 0.72 2.85 -8.90
C LEU A 324 -0.65 2.88 -9.61
N GLY A 325 -1.42 3.96 -9.46
CA GLY A 325 -2.74 4.09 -10.08
C GLY A 325 -3.62 5.13 -9.39
N ASP A 326 -4.92 5.08 -9.69
CA ASP A 326 -5.88 6.00 -9.10
C ASP A 326 -6.19 5.62 -7.65
N VAL A 327 -5.87 6.51 -6.72
CA VAL A 327 -6.09 6.32 -5.29
C VAL A 327 -7.58 6.38 -4.96
N VAL A 328 -8.07 5.34 -4.30
CA VAL A 328 -9.48 5.21 -3.96
C VAL A 328 -9.73 5.68 -2.52
N ALA A 329 -9.15 4.99 -1.55
CA ALA A 329 -9.44 5.19 -0.15
C ALA A 329 -8.28 4.69 0.72
N ASP A 330 -8.17 5.27 1.92
CA ASP A 330 -7.23 4.78 2.92
C ASP A 330 -7.91 3.67 3.73
N VAL A 331 -7.17 2.60 4.01
CA VAL A 331 -7.64 1.55 4.89
C VAL A 331 -6.77 1.47 6.12
N ASN A 332 -7.40 1.56 7.30
CA ASN A 332 -6.73 1.66 8.58
C ASN A 332 -7.15 0.50 9.49
N TYR A 333 -6.18 -0.18 10.09
CA TYR A 333 -6.39 -1.25 11.06
C TYR A 333 -5.81 -0.84 12.42
N LEU A 334 -6.69 -0.41 13.31
CA LEU A 334 -6.30 0.28 14.53
C LEU A 334 -6.75 -0.49 15.77
N ASN A 335 -5.85 -0.60 16.76
CA ASN A 335 -6.20 -1.12 18.07
C ASN A 335 -7.00 -0.07 18.86
N ILE A 336 -8.31 -0.22 18.91
CA ILE A 336 -9.21 0.62 19.68
C ILE A 336 -9.45 0.09 21.11
N GLY A 337 -8.78 -1.01 21.45
CA GLY A 337 -8.81 -1.61 22.76
C GLY A 337 -7.98 -0.85 23.80
N GLY A 338 -8.36 -0.98 25.07
CA GLY A 338 -7.57 -0.51 26.20
C GLY A 338 -6.61 -1.60 26.68
N ALA A 339 -6.92 -2.21 27.83
CA ALA A 339 -6.12 -3.29 28.40
C ALA A 339 -6.17 -4.60 27.57
N VAL A 340 -7.21 -4.78 26.76
CA VAL A 340 -7.38 -5.94 25.87
C VAL A 340 -7.34 -5.44 24.44
N LEU A 341 -6.54 -6.09 23.59
CA LEU A 341 -6.43 -5.76 22.18
C LEU A 341 -7.79 -5.91 21.50
N ASN A 342 -8.21 -4.88 20.76
CA ASN A 342 -9.43 -4.89 19.97
C ASN A 342 -9.18 -4.09 18.69
N TYR A 343 -8.85 -4.78 17.61
CA TYR A 343 -8.55 -4.13 16.34
C TYR A 343 -9.80 -3.93 15.50
N GLN A 344 -9.93 -2.73 14.93
CA GLN A 344 -11.03 -2.35 14.06
C GLN A 344 -10.50 -1.76 12.75
N LEU A 345 -11.22 -2.07 11.67
CA LEU A 345 -10.96 -1.53 10.34
C LEU A 345 -11.67 -0.18 10.18
N PHE A 346 -11.06 0.76 9.45
CA PHE A 346 -11.66 2.04 9.07
C PHE A 346 -11.26 2.37 7.63
N ILE A 347 -12.24 2.52 6.74
CA ILE A 347 -12.04 2.95 5.35
C ILE A 347 -12.37 4.44 5.27
N CYS A 348 -11.41 5.26 4.87
CA CYS A 348 -11.46 6.73 4.96
C CYS A 348 -11.31 7.41 3.61
#